data_AF-A0A1G9HQG6-F1
#
_entry.id   AF-A0A1G9HQG6-F1
#
_cell.length_a   1.000
_cell.length_b   1.000
_cell.length_c   1.000
_cell.angle_alpha   90.00
_cell.angle_beta   90.00
_cell.angle_gamma   90.00
#
_symmetry.space_group_name_H-M   'P 1'
#
loop_
_entity.id
_entity.type
_entity.pdbx_description
1 polymer ?
#
loop_
_entity_poly.entity_id
_entity_poly.type
_entity_poly.pdbx_seq_one_letter_code
_entity_poly.pdbx_strand_id
1 'polypeptide(L)'
;MTAPESTGRRFHAYTIRHLDDLLQRAPLSEEQRLRTRAVASVLPFRTNQYVVDELIDWDRPFEDPMFRLVFPQEDMLPAEDVDRIAELLKADASKQELTAAANEVRFRLNPHPAGQLQLNIPKEGEEPIPGLQHKYRETVLFFPQQGQTCHAYCTYCFRWAQFVGIADLKMANNDVEQLTGYVREHPEVSSVLLTGGDPMIMGEPVLRRYIEPLLGMDHVESIRIGSKALAYWPQRFVTDPDADDTLRLFEQVVDSGRNLAFMAHFSHQKELESDIVREAVRRIRSTGAVIRTQAPLIRTINDDADQWAGMWRTQHRMGMIPYYMFIERDTGPQEYFSVPLARAWEIFRDAFAQVSGLCRTVRGPSMSATPGKVAVDGVVQIGEEKVFALRMLQARDPEIVGIPFYAKFDENAVWVDDLKPAFADRFPFQ
;
A
#
# COMPACT_ATOMS: atom_id res chain seq x y z
N MET A 1 13.56 31.72 7.99
CA MET A 1 13.82 30.47 8.74
C MET A 1 14.91 29.77 7.98
N THR A 2 16.11 29.70 8.55
CA THR A 2 17.27 29.01 7.98
C THR A 2 16.94 27.51 7.91
N ALA A 3 17.14 26.89 6.75
CA ALA A 3 17.01 25.45 6.60
C ALA A 3 17.93 24.76 7.62
N PRO A 4 17.48 23.69 8.31
CA PRO A 4 18.34 23.00 9.26
C PRO A 4 19.57 22.45 8.54
N GLU A 5 20.75 22.71 9.10
CA GLU A 5 22.00 22.10 8.63
C GLU A 5 21.88 20.58 8.73
N SER A 6 21.83 19.94 7.56
CA SER A 6 21.73 18.49 7.42
C SER A 6 23.05 17.87 7.86
N THR A 7 23.08 17.25 9.04
CA THR A 7 23.99 16.13 9.26
C THR A 7 23.54 15.02 8.32
N GLY A 8 24.21 14.86 7.18
CA GLY A 8 23.85 13.91 6.11
C GLY A 8 23.79 12.47 6.61
N ARG A 9 22.66 12.05 7.19
CA ARG A 9 22.43 10.67 7.61
C ARG A 9 22.00 9.87 6.39
N ARG A 10 22.93 9.10 5.85
CA ARG A 10 22.68 8.12 4.78
C ARG A 10 21.60 7.13 5.24
N PHE A 11 20.64 6.81 4.38
CA PHE A 11 19.62 5.80 4.66
C PHE A 11 20.25 4.49 5.12
N HIS A 12 19.78 3.98 6.26
CA HIS A 12 20.17 2.70 6.82
C HIS A 12 18.92 1.89 7.16
N ALA A 13 18.85 0.67 6.63
CA ALA A 13 17.71 -0.21 6.84
C ALA A 13 17.97 -1.14 8.01
N TYR A 14 17.07 -1.11 8.99
CA TYR A 14 16.94 -2.14 10.00
C TYR A 14 16.13 -3.30 9.45
N THR A 15 16.56 -4.50 9.80
CA THR A 15 15.99 -5.78 9.36
C THR A 15 15.83 -6.69 10.58
N ILE A 16 15.37 -7.93 10.37
CA ILE A 16 15.21 -8.90 11.47
C ILE A 16 16.47 -9.07 12.33
N ARG A 17 17.67 -8.86 11.77
CA ARG A 17 18.95 -8.93 12.50
C ARG A 17 19.10 -7.87 13.59
N HIS A 18 18.36 -6.76 13.47
CA HIS A 18 18.40 -5.63 14.39
C HIS A 18 17.16 -5.61 15.31
N LEU A 19 16.24 -6.55 15.14
CA LEU A 19 14.94 -6.52 15.81
C LEU A 19 15.09 -6.58 17.33
N ASP A 20 15.94 -7.47 17.85
CA ASP A 20 16.16 -7.59 19.30
C ASP A 20 16.69 -6.30 19.93
N ASP A 21 17.66 -5.65 19.29
CA ASP A 21 18.21 -4.38 19.76
C ASP A 21 17.17 -3.25 19.73
N LEU A 22 16.33 -3.22 18.68
CA LEU A 22 15.25 -2.24 18.60
C LEU A 22 14.19 -2.46 19.68
N LEU A 23 13.80 -3.72 19.94
CA LEU A 23 12.79 -4.05 20.95
C LEU A 23 13.26 -3.78 22.38
N GLN A 24 14.56 -3.59 22.63
CA GLN A 24 15.06 -3.13 23.94
C GLN A 24 14.63 -1.70 24.28
N ARG A 25 14.24 -0.90 23.29
CA ARG A 25 13.70 0.46 23.52
C ARG A 25 12.30 0.44 24.13
N ALA A 26 11.58 -0.67 23.98
CA ALA A 26 10.23 -0.85 24.50
C ALA A 26 10.26 -1.63 25.83
N PRO A 27 9.31 -1.36 26.75
CA PRO A 27 9.17 -2.09 28.01
C PRO A 27 8.53 -3.48 27.82
N LEU A 28 9.15 -4.33 26.99
CA LEU A 28 8.65 -5.68 26.67
C LEU A 28 9.31 -6.76 27.53
N SER A 29 8.51 -7.75 27.93
CA SER A 29 9.04 -8.97 28.54
C SER A 29 9.85 -9.80 27.54
N GLU A 30 10.69 -10.72 28.03
CA GLU A 30 11.43 -11.65 27.17
C GLU A 30 10.52 -12.52 26.32
N GLU A 31 9.38 -12.95 26.88
CA GLU A 31 8.39 -13.74 26.14
C GLU A 31 7.75 -12.91 25.03
N GLN A 32 7.37 -11.65 25.29
CA GLN A 32 6.83 -10.76 24.25
C GLN A 32 7.83 -10.55 23.11
N ARG A 33 9.10 -10.29 23.43
CA ARG A 33 10.16 -10.13 22.41
C ARG A 33 10.34 -11.41 21.58
N LEU A 34 10.30 -12.57 22.22
CA LEU A 34 10.36 -13.84 21.51
C LEU A 34 9.17 -14.05 20.57
N ARG A 35 7.95 -13.74 21.01
CA ARG A 35 6.74 -13.87 20.19
C ARG A 35 6.77 -12.91 19.01
N THR A 36 7.24 -11.66 19.20
CA THR A 36 7.51 -10.74 18.09
C THR A 36 8.52 -11.32 17.09
N ARG A 37 9.61 -11.97 17.55
CA ARG A 37 10.57 -12.66 16.66
C ARG A 37 9.94 -13.83 15.91
N ALA A 38 9.06 -14.58 16.56
CA ALA A 38 8.35 -15.68 15.92
C ALA A 38 7.54 -15.17 14.72
N VAL A 39 6.78 -14.09 14.90
CA VAL A 39 6.04 -13.46 13.80
C VAL A 39 6.98 -12.88 12.74
N ALA A 40 8.09 -12.24 13.13
CA ALA A 40 9.10 -11.73 12.20
C ALA A 40 9.81 -12.83 11.38
N SER A 41 9.79 -14.08 11.85
CA SER A 41 10.33 -15.23 11.14
C SER A 41 9.39 -15.71 10.02
N VAL A 42 8.10 -15.37 10.11
CA VAL A 42 7.05 -15.65 9.12
C VAL A 42 6.84 -14.44 8.20
N LEU A 43 6.53 -13.28 8.77
CA LEU A 43 6.25 -12.05 8.02
C LEU A 43 7.49 -11.16 7.93
N PRO A 44 7.73 -10.49 6.78
CA PRO A 44 8.95 -9.73 6.57
C PRO A 44 9.01 -8.48 7.47
N PHE A 45 10.16 -8.24 8.08
CA PHE A 45 10.41 -7.03 8.88
C PHE A 45 11.52 -6.17 8.27
N ARG A 46 11.22 -4.89 8.11
CA ARG A 46 12.18 -3.85 7.71
C ARG A 46 11.72 -2.49 8.20
N THR A 47 12.62 -1.70 8.75
CA THR A 47 12.37 -0.30 9.12
C THR A 47 13.64 0.52 8.95
N ASN A 48 13.65 1.76 9.43
CA ASN A 48 14.80 2.65 9.37
C ASN A 48 14.81 3.60 10.57
N GLN A 49 15.90 4.35 10.70
CA GLN A 49 16.10 5.28 11.81
C GLN A 49 14.99 6.35 11.92
N TYR A 50 14.53 6.93 10.80
CA TYR A 50 13.51 7.98 10.83
C TYR A 50 12.20 7.45 11.42
N VAL A 51 11.74 6.28 10.97
CA VAL A 51 10.53 5.67 11.52
C VAL A 51 10.70 5.36 13.01
N VAL A 52 11.85 4.79 13.37
CA VAL A 52 12.17 4.35 14.74
C VAL A 52 12.32 5.53 15.71
N ASP A 53 12.86 6.66 15.28
CA ASP A 53 13.12 7.81 16.16
C ASP A 53 11.99 8.84 16.15
N GLU A 54 11.37 9.09 15.00
CA GLU A 54 10.45 10.23 14.83
C GLU A 54 8.99 9.82 14.92
N LEU A 55 8.65 8.56 14.61
CA LEU A 55 7.25 8.15 14.46
C LEU A 55 6.76 7.25 15.59
N ILE A 56 7.62 6.52 16.28
CA ILE A 56 7.21 5.54 17.28
C ILE A 56 7.27 6.14 18.68
N ASP A 57 6.16 6.00 19.41
CA ASP A 57 6.17 6.18 20.86
C ASP A 57 6.58 4.85 21.52
N TRP A 58 7.78 4.83 22.10
CA TRP A 58 8.38 3.63 22.71
C TRP A 58 7.91 3.38 24.14
N ASP A 59 7.25 4.35 24.79
CA ASP A 59 6.77 4.20 26.16
C ASP A 59 5.54 3.28 26.22
N ARG A 60 4.69 3.32 25.18
CA ARG A 60 3.45 2.53 25.07
C ARG A 60 3.31 1.88 23.68
N PRO A 61 4.23 0.99 23.29
CA PRO A 61 4.36 0.50 21.91
C PRO A 61 3.11 -0.24 21.41
N PHE A 62 2.44 -1.03 22.25
CA PHE A 62 1.25 -1.77 21.82
C PHE A 62 0.01 -0.89 21.61
N GLU A 63 0.02 0.32 22.15
CA GLU A 63 -1.01 1.35 21.94
C GLU A 63 -0.62 2.35 20.85
N ASP A 64 0.67 2.42 20.49
CA ASP A 64 1.16 3.31 19.45
C ASP A 64 0.84 2.73 18.06
N PRO A 65 0.04 3.43 17.24
CA PRO A 65 -0.36 2.93 15.92
C PRO A 65 0.85 2.79 14.99
N MET A 66 1.92 3.58 15.17
CA MET A 66 3.10 3.51 14.31
C MET A 66 3.96 2.28 14.62
N PHE A 67 4.08 1.88 15.89
CA PHE A 67 4.68 0.62 16.26
C PHE A 67 3.90 -0.57 15.67
N ARG A 68 2.56 -0.61 15.85
CA ARG A 68 1.71 -1.67 15.27
C ARG A 68 1.79 -1.75 13.73
N LEU A 69 2.01 -0.61 13.08
CA LEU A 69 2.09 -0.47 11.63
C LEU A 69 3.42 -0.99 11.04
N VAL A 70 4.48 -1.10 11.84
CA VAL A 70 5.85 -1.39 11.37
C VAL A 70 6.47 -2.62 12.04
N PHE A 71 6.17 -2.87 13.31
CA PHE A 71 6.71 -3.98 14.09
C PHE A 71 5.74 -5.17 14.11
N PRO A 72 6.23 -6.42 13.97
CA PRO A 72 5.38 -7.60 14.08
C PRO A 72 4.73 -7.72 15.46
N GLN A 73 3.45 -8.05 15.48
CA GLN A 73 2.66 -8.25 16.70
C GLN A 73 2.26 -9.72 16.79
N GLU A 74 2.21 -10.26 18.01
CA GLU A 74 1.93 -11.69 18.23
C GLU A 74 0.54 -12.12 17.72
N ASP A 75 -0.42 -11.20 17.73
CA ASP A 75 -1.80 -11.42 17.31
C ASP A 75 -2.02 -11.22 15.80
N MET A 76 -0.94 -11.02 15.03
CA MET A 76 -0.98 -11.03 13.57
C MET A 76 -1.14 -12.44 12.97
N LEU A 77 -0.84 -13.48 13.73
CA LEU A 77 -0.93 -14.88 13.29
C LEU A 77 -1.73 -15.70 14.30
N PRO A 78 -2.30 -16.83 13.90
CA PRO A 78 -2.91 -17.77 14.84
C PRO A 78 -1.95 -18.15 15.97
N ALA A 79 -2.45 -18.24 17.20
CA ALA A 79 -1.62 -18.47 18.38
C ALA A 79 -0.80 -19.77 18.26
N GLU A 80 -1.39 -20.84 17.71
CA GLU A 80 -0.70 -22.11 17.47
C GLU A 80 0.52 -22.00 16.54
N ASP A 81 0.46 -21.12 15.53
CA ASP A 81 1.55 -20.89 14.59
C ASP A 81 2.67 -20.08 15.25
N VAL A 82 2.32 -19.08 16.06
CA VAL A 82 3.28 -18.30 16.84
C VAL A 82 3.99 -19.18 17.87
N ASP A 83 3.23 -20.01 18.59
CA ASP A 83 3.75 -20.93 19.61
C ASP A 83 4.73 -21.93 18.99
N ARG A 84 4.35 -22.57 17.87
CA ARG A 84 5.23 -23.50 17.13
C ARG A 84 6.54 -22.84 16.72
N ILE A 85 6.49 -21.64 16.16
CA ILE A 85 7.70 -20.92 15.72
C ILE A 85 8.54 -20.47 16.92
N ALA A 86 7.90 -20.01 18.00
CA ALA A 86 8.58 -19.60 19.23
C ALA A 86 9.30 -20.78 19.89
N GLU A 87 8.70 -21.98 19.90
CA GLU A 87 9.34 -23.21 20.40
C GLU A 87 10.58 -23.58 19.58
N LEU A 88 10.51 -23.50 18.24
CA LEU A 88 11.67 -23.72 17.37
C LEU A 88 12.80 -22.72 17.66
N LEU A 89 12.46 -21.44 17.90
CA LEU A 89 13.44 -20.42 18.29
C LEU A 89 14.03 -20.69 19.68
N LYS A 90 13.23 -21.12 20.67
CA LYS A 90 13.71 -21.51 22.02
C LYS A 90 14.66 -22.71 21.95
N ALA A 91 14.41 -23.64 21.03
CA ALA A 91 15.21 -24.85 20.83
C ALA A 91 16.46 -24.63 19.96
N ASP A 92 16.73 -23.41 19.49
CA ASP A 92 17.81 -23.07 18.55
C ASP A 92 17.78 -23.97 17.30
N ALA A 93 16.57 -24.20 16.76
CA ALA A 93 16.34 -25.04 15.59
C ALA A 93 17.11 -24.50 14.37
N SER A 94 17.47 -25.39 13.46
CA SER A 94 18.21 -25.00 12.27
C SER A 94 17.42 -24.00 11.41
N LYS A 95 18.13 -23.14 10.69
CA LYS A 95 17.51 -22.20 9.74
C LYS A 95 16.59 -22.90 8.73
N GLN A 96 16.91 -24.14 8.34
CA GLN A 96 16.10 -24.93 7.41
C GLN A 96 14.75 -25.32 8.02
N GLU A 97 14.75 -25.82 9.26
CA GLU A 97 13.53 -26.19 9.99
C GLU A 97 12.64 -24.97 10.23
N LEU A 98 13.23 -23.86 10.70
CA LEU A 98 12.50 -22.61 10.91
C LEU A 98 11.89 -22.08 9.60
N THR A 99 12.64 -22.14 8.49
CA THR A 99 12.15 -21.70 7.17
C THR A 99 11.02 -22.59 6.66
N ALA A 100 11.11 -23.91 6.86
CA ALA A 100 10.06 -24.84 6.47
C ALA A 100 8.75 -24.56 7.23
N ALA A 101 8.82 -24.46 8.56
CA ALA A 101 7.67 -24.13 9.39
C ALA A 101 7.07 -22.76 9.03
N ALA A 102 7.91 -21.73 8.84
CA ALA A 102 7.43 -20.41 8.43
C ALA A 102 6.76 -20.44 7.05
N ASN A 103 7.27 -21.23 6.11
CA ASN A 103 6.66 -21.36 4.77
C ASN A 103 5.28 -22.02 4.82
N GLU A 104 5.09 -23.04 5.66
CA GLU A 104 3.75 -23.64 5.86
C GLU A 104 2.73 -22.59 6.31
N VAL A 105 3.10 -21.69 7.23
CA VAL A 105 2.24 -20.57 7.64
C VAL A 105 2.00 -19.62 6.48
N ARG A 106 3.05 -19.17 5.79
CA ARG A 106 2.97 -18.22 4.65
C ARG A 106 2.00 -18.68 3.56
N PHE A 107 2.00 -19.97 3.21
CA PHE A 107 1.12 -20.49 2.15
C PHE A 107 -0.36 -20.48 2.53
N ARG A 108 -0.71 -20.42 3.83
CA ARG A 108 -2.10 -20.23 4.29
C ARG A 108 -2.57 -18.77 4.27
N LEU A 109 -1.65 -17.80 4.17
CA LEU A 109 -1.94 -16.36 4.26
C LEU A 109 -2.25 -15.69 2.90
N ASN A 110 -2.79 -16.42 1.92
CA ASN A 110 -3.12 -15.93 0.57
C ASN A 110 -2.05 -14.98 -0.05
N PRO A 111 -0.85 -15.46 -0.42
CA PRO A 111 0.28 -14.62 -0.82
C PRO A 111 0.05 -13.77 -2.10
N HIS A 112 -0.98 -14.08 -2.90
CA HIS A 112 -1.31 -13.39 -4.15
C HIS A 112 -2.81 -13.08 -4.28
N PRO A 113 -3.33 -12.08 -3.55
CA PRO A 113 -4.74 -11.73 -3.61
C PRO A 113 -5.12 -11.15 -4.98
N ALA A 114 -6.40 -11.28 -5.33
CA ALA A 114 -7.01 -10.72 -6.54
C ALA A 114 -6.38 -11.17 -7.88
N GLY A 115 -5.86 -12.40 -7.95
CA GLY A 115 -5.39 -13.04 -9.19
C GLY A 115 -4.21 -12.33 -9.84
N GLN A 116 -3.35 -11.66 -9.06
CA GLN A 116 -2.27 -10.80 -9.57
C GLN A 116 -1.30 -11.52 -10.51
N LEU A 117 -0.99 -12.79 -10.26
CA LEU A 117 -0.10 -13.58 -11.11
C LEU A 117 -0.82 -14.29 -12.27
N GLN A 118 -2.13 -14.52 -12.15
CA GLN A 118 -2.87 -15.38 -13.08
C GLN A 118 -3.63 -14.58 -14.13
N LEU A 119 -4.22 -13.45 -13.74
CA LEU A 119 -5.18 -12.71 -14.57
C LEU A 119 -4.63 -11.38 -15.08
N ASN A 120 -3.68 -10.78 -14.37
CA ASN A 120 -3.28 -9.39 -14.62
C ASN A 120 -2.01 -9.28 -15.48
N ILE A 121 -1.22 -10.34 -15.59
CA ILE A 121 0.03 -10.35 -16.37
C ILE A 121 -0.34 -10.45 -17.86
N PRO A 122 -0.04 -9.43 -18.68
CA PRO A 122 -0.30 -9.51 -20.11
C PRO A 122 0.71 -10.43 -20.78
N LYS A 123 0.42 -10.77 -22.04
CA LYS A 123 1.25 -11.64 -22.86
C LYS A 123 1.69 -10.93 -24.13
N GLU A 124 2.89 -11.24 -24.58
CA GLU A 124 3.40 -10.94 -25.92
C GLU A 124 3.35 -12.25 -26.72
N GLY A 125 2.37 -12.36 -27.63
CA GLY A 125 1.99 -13.66 -28.18
C GLY A 125 1.44 -14.60 -27.10
N GLU A 126 2.13 -15.72 -26.85
CA GLU A 126 1.75 -16.67 -25.78
C GLU A 126 2.55 -16.48 -24.48
N GLU A 127 3.65 -15.72 -24.53
CA GLU A 127 4.60 -15.57 -23.43
C GLU A 127 4.17 -14.45 -22.47
N PRO A 128 4.11 -14.69 -21.15
CA PRO A 128 3.79 -13.66 -20.18
C PRO A 128 4.90 -12.61 -20.10
N ILE A 129 4.52 -11.38 -19.73
CA ILE A 129 5.45 -10.27 -19.44
C ILE A 129 5.54 -10.08 -17.92
N PRO A 130 6.54 -10.69 -17.23
CA PRO A 130 6.67 -10.55 -15.78
C PRO A 130 6.82 -9.09 -15.37
N GLY A 131 6.37 -8.76 -14.15
CA GLY A 131 6.50 -7.40 -13.61
C GLY A 131 5.71 -6.32 -14.35
N LEU A 132 4.79 -6.70 -15.24
CA LEU A 132 3.80 -5.80 -15.84
C LEU A 132 2.39 -6.32 -15.52
N GLN A 133 1.47 -5.40 -15.22
CA GLN A 133 0.05 -5.73 -15.06
C GLN A 133 -0.81 -4.79 -15.90
N HIS A 134 -1.72 -5.35 -16.68
CA HIS A 134 -2.68 -4.59 -17.48
C HIS A 134 -4.09 -5.12 -17.23
N LYS A 135 -4.70 -4.64 -16.14
CA LYS A 135 -6.05 -5.04 -15.72
C LYS A 135 -7.13 -4.15 -16.33
N TYR A 136 -6.85 -2.86 -16.46
CA TYR A 136 -7.80 -1.86 -16.95
C TYR A 136 -7.22 -1.23 -18.20
N ARG A 137 -8.06 -1.03 -19.20
CA ARG A 137 -7.70 -0.57 -20.54
C ARG A 137 -6.75 0.62 -20.55
N GLU A 138 -6.95 1.59 -19.66
CA GLU A 138 -6.20 2.84 -19.67
C GLU A 138 -4.93 2.80 -18.81
N THR A 139 -4.75 1.77 -17.98
CA THR A 139 -3.72 1.78 -16.93
C THR A 139 -2.88 0.51 -16.93
N VAL A 140 -1.59 0.71 -17.17
CA VAL A 140 -0.53 -0.30 -16.98
C VAL A 140 0.19 -0.05 -15.66
N LEU A 141 0.43 -1.10 -14.90
CA LEU A 141 1.31 -1.10 -13.74
C LEU A 141 2.62 -1.77 -14.13
N PHE A 142 3.73 -1.14 -13.78
CA PHE A 142 5.06 -1.72 -13.93
C PHE A 142 5.73 -1.85 -12.57
N PHE A 143 6.45 -2.95 -12.38
CA PHE A 143 7.08 -3.37 -11.13
C PHE A 143 8.60 -3.42 -11.32
N PRO A 144 9.31 -2.29 -11.22
CA PRO A 144 10.76 -2.26 -11.37
C PRO A 144 11.44 -3.23 -10.39
N GLN A 145 12.37 -4.04 -10.87
CA GLN A 145 13.09 -5.01 -10.04
C GLN A 145 13.84 -4.32 -8.88
N GLN A 146 14.43 -3.16 -9.14
CA GLN A 146 15.15 -2.36 -8.14
C GLN A 146 14.21 -1.66 -7.15
N GLY A 147 12.90 -1.61 -7.47
CA GLY A 147 11.82 -1.10 -6.61
C GLY A 147 11.10 -2.17 -5.79
N GLN A 148 11.56 -3.43 -5.79
CA GLN A 148 10.95 -4.53 -5.03
C GLN A 148 11.40 -4.59 -3.56
N THR A 149 11.53 -3.42 -2.94
CA THR A 149 11.69 -3.26 -1.50
C THR A 149 11.19 -1.88 -1.10
N CYS A 150 11.16 -1.58 0.20
CA CYS A 150 10.62 -0.34 0.75
C CYS A 150 11.58 0.29 1.75
N HIS A 151 11.35 1.56 2.11
CA HIS A 151 12.07 2.22 3.20
C HIS A 151 11.72 1.62 4.58
N ALA A 152 10.50 1.13 4.73
CA ALA A 152 10.04 0.26 5.81
C ALA A 152 8.90 -0.63 5.27
N TYR A 153 8.65 -1.78 5.89
CA TYR A 153 7.54 -2.66 5.53
C TYR A 153 6.33 -2.38 6.41
N CYS A 154 5.18 -2.15 5.78
CA CYS A 154 3.91 -2.13 6.50
C CYS A 154 3.56 -3.56 6.94
N THR A 155 3.12 -3.71 8.19
CA THR A 155 2.65 -5.00 8.71
C THR A 155 1.40 -5.52 7.98
N TYR A 156 0.58 -4.61 7.43
CA TYR A 156 -0.60 -4.90 6.59
C TYR A 156 -0.28 -5.00 5.08
N CYS A 157 0.99 -5.08 4.68
CA CYS A 157 1.34 -4.97 3.26
C CYS A 157 0.76 -6.14 2.44
N PHE A 158 -0.20 -5.86 1.56
CA PHE A 158 -0.78 -6.89 0.69
C PHE A 158 0.19 -7.50 -0.34
N ARG A 159 1.42 -7.01 -0.40
CA ARG A 159 2.52 -7.47 -1.25
C ARG A 159 3.65 -8.13 -0.46
N TRP A 160 3.41 -8.48 0.80
CA TRP A 160 4.42 -9.05 1.71
C TRP A 160 5.14 -10.27 1.13
N ALA A 161 4.46 -11.08 0.32
CA ALA A 161 4.99 -12.27 -0.34
C ALA A 161 6.23 -11.98 -1.23
N GLN A 162 6.37 -10.76 -1.73
CA GLN A 162 7.53 -10.37 -2.55
C GLN A 162 8.82 -10.24 -1.71
N PHE A 163 8.71 -10.12 -0.39
CA PHE A 163 9.81 -9.84 0.52
C PHE A 163 10.27 -11.06 1.34
N VAL A 164 9.61 -12.21 1.21
CA VAL A 164 9.94 -13.43 1.99
C VAL A 164 10.96 -14.35 1.33
N GLY A 165 11.53 -13.93 0.19
CA GLY A 165 12.66 -14.63 -0.44
C GLY A 165 12.27 -15.85 -1.30
N ILE A 166 10.99 -16.08 -1.56
CA ILE A 166 10.50 -17.12 -2.48
C ILE A 166 10.47 -16.51 -3.89
N ALA A 167 11.29 -17.03 -4.80
CA ALA A 167 11.49 -16.45 -6.14
C ALA A 167 10.19 -16.39 -6.94
N ASP A 168 9.39 -17.46 -6.91
CA ASP A 168 8.15 -17.58 -7.68
C ASP A 168 7.05 -16.61 -7.25
N LEU A 169 7.19 -15.98 -6.07
CA LEU A 169 6.25 -14.98 -5.57
C LEU A 169 6.62 -13.54 -5.96
N LYS A 170 7.74 -13.32 -6.64
CA LYS A 170 8.19 -11.97 -7.02
C LYS A 170 7.56 -11.51 -8.33
N MET A 171 7.00 -10.30 -8.33
CA MET A 171 6.55 -9.62 -9.54
C MET A 171 7.54 -8.50 -9.85
N ALA A 172 8.47 -8.74 -10.77
CA ALA A 172 9.56 -7.82 -11.04
C ALA A 172 10.00 -7.88 -12.50
N ASN A 173 10.38 -6.73 -13.04
CA ASN A 173 11.02 -6.63 -14.35
C ASN A 173 12.06 -5.50 -14.34
N ASN A 174 13.16 -5.70 -15.05
CA ASN A 174 14.21 -4.71 -15.24
C ASN A 174 14.42 -4.31 -16.71
N ASP A 175 13.64 -4.89 -17.61
CA ASP A 175 13.64 -4.65 -19.05
C ASP A 175 12.77 -3.43 -19.39
N VAL A 176 13.44 -2.33 -19.72
CA VAL A 176 12.80 -1.06 -20.08
C VAL A 176 12.21 -1.15 -21.48
N GLU A 177 12.87 -1.88 -22.36
CA GLU A 177 12.46 -2.12 -23.73
C GLU A 177 11.14 -2.90 -23.77
N GLN A 178 10.96 -3.89 -22.90
CA GLN A 178 9.70 -4.64 -22.79
C GLN A 178 8.55 -3.76 -22.29
N LEU A 179 8.79 -2.93 -21.27
CA LEU A 179 7.79 -1.94 -20.82
C LEU A 179 7.42 -0.99 -21.97
N THR A 180 8.41 -0.39 -22.61
CA THR A 180 8.17 0.65 -23.61
C THR A 180 7.61 0.08 -24.90
N GLY A 181 8.02 -1.13 -25.30
CA GLY A 181 7.46 -1.87 -26.42
C GLY A 181 5.97 -2.13 -26.19
N TYR A 182 5.62 -2.72 -25.05
CA TYR A 182 4.24 -2.99 -24.69
C TYR A 182 3.37 -1.73 -24.71
N VAL A 183 3.82 -0.64 -24.07
CA VAL A 183 3.05 0.62 -24.04
C VAL A 183 2.91 1.24 -25.43
N ARG A 184 3.91 1.12 -26.32
CA ARG A 184 3.79 1.61 -27.71
C ARG A 184 2.76 0.83 -28.53
N GLU A 185 2.66 -0.47 -28.30
CA GLU A 185 1.71 -1.34 -29.02
C GLU A 185 0.26 -1.19 -28.52
N HIS A 186 0.05 -0.55 -27.36
CA HIS A 186 -1.23 -0.44 -26.68
C HIS A 186 -1.64 1.04 -26.55
N PRO A 187 -2.12 1.66 -27.65
CA PRO A 187 -2.45 3.10 -27.69
C PRO A 187 -3.59 3.51 -26.77
N GLU A 188 -4.38 2.55 -26.28
CA GLU A 188 -5.40 2.78 -25.25
C GLU A 188 -4.82 3.09 -23.85
N VAL A 189 -3.54 2.78 -23.61
CA VAL A 189 -2.88 3.02 -22.32
C VAL A 189 -2.52 4.50 -22.19
N SER A 190 -3.28 5.23 -21.40
CA SER A 190 -3.01 6.65 -21.11
C SER A 190 -2.31 6.89 -19.76
N SER A 191 -2.18 5.85 -18.94
CA SER A 191 -1.58 5.94 -17.60
C SER A 191 -0.61 4.81 -17.32
N VAL A 192 0.63 5.16 -16.99
CA VAL A 192 1.64 4.19 -16.53
C VAL A 192 1.94 4.41 -15.05
N LEU A 193 1.74 3.38 -14.22
CA LEU A 193 1.99 3.41 -12.78
C LEU A 193 3.22 2.57 -12.43
N LEU A 194 4.30 3.24 -12.02
CA LEU A 194 5.43 2.60 -11.38
C LEU A 194 5.07 2.25 -9.93
N THR A 195 5.16 0.97 -9.57
CA THR A 195 4.81 0.45 -8.25
C THR A 195 5.63 -0.82 -7.92
N GLY A 196 5.25 -1.56 -6.88
CA GLY A 196 5.96 -2.76 -6.43
C GLY A 196 6.03 -2.81 -4.92
N GLY A 197 7.25 -2.79 -4.37
CA GLY A 197 7.48 -2.35 -3.01
C GLY A 197 7.30 -0.84 -2.91
N ASP A 198 8.34 -0.10 -3.25
CA ASP A 198 8.32 1.36 -3.33
C ASP A 198 9.31 1.83 -4.42
N PRO A 199 8.86 2.39 -5.56
CA PRO A 199 9.76 2.87 -6.60
C PRO A 199 10.73 3.96 -6.13
N MET A 200 10.39 4.71 -5.08
CA MET A 200 11.23 5.79 -4.58
C MET A 200 12.41 5.31 -3.74
N ILE A 201 12.53 3.99 -3.48
CA ILE A 201 13.79 3.41 -2.97
C ILE A 201 14.90 3.46 -4.03
N MET A 202 14.53 3.57 -5.31
CA MET A 202 15.48 3.68 -6.40
C MET A 202 16.09 5.08 -6.43
N GLY A 203 17.41 5.13 -6.68
CA GLY A 203 18.08 6.38 -7.01
C GLY A 203 17.60 6.91 -8.35
N GLU A 204 17.74 8.22 -8.56
CA GLU A 204 17.31 8.94 -9.75
C GLU A 204 17.76 8.29 -11.06
N PRO A 205 19.03 7.83 -11.23
CA PRO A 205 19.46 7.28 -12.51
C PRO A 205 18.69 6.02 -12.93
N VAL A 206 18.20 5.24 -11.96
CA VAL A 206 17.37 4.06 -12.22
C VAL A 206 15.94 4.49 -12.50
N LEU A 207 15.41 5.45 -11.74
CA LEU A 207 14.07 5.97 -11.95
C LEU A 207 13.93 6.62 -13.35
N ARG A 208 14.92 7.41 -13.77
CA ARG A 208 15.01 8.05 -15.09
C ARG A 208 14.90 7.04 -16.22
N ARG A 209 15.63 5.92 -16.14
CA ARG A 209 15.62 4.87 -17.17
C ARG A 209 14.22 4.35 -17.48
N TYR A 210 13.33 4.28 -16.48
CA TYR A 210 11.95 3.84 -16.69
C TYR A 210 11.02 4.96 -17.15
N ILE A 211 11.24 6.20 -16.69
CA ILE A 211 10.32 7.33 -16.94
C ILE A 211 10.60 8.02 -18.27
N GLU A 212 11.86 8.33 -18.56
CA GLU A 212 12.25 9.17 -19.70
C GLU A 212 11.77 8.63 -21.06
N PRO A 213 11.84 7.31 -21.35
CA PRO A 213 11.33 6.76 -22.61
C PRO A 213 9.82 6.95 -22.82
N LEU A 214 9.03 7.08 -21.74
CA LEU A 214 7.58 7.27 -21.79
C LEU A 214 7.22 8.71 -22.21
N LEU A 215 8.14 9.67 -22.06
CA LEU A 215 7.91 11.08 -22.39
C LEU A 215 7.85 11.34 -23.91
N GLY A 216 8.23 10.38 -24.74
CA GLY A 216 8.08 10.44 -26.20
C GLY A 216 6.76 9.86 -26.72
N MET A 217 5.86 9.38 -25.85
CA MET A 217 4.65 8.65 -26.26
C MET A 217 3.41 9.52 -26.14
N ASP A 218 2.84 9.97 -27.26
CA ASP A 218 1.75 10.96 -27.29
C ASP A 218 0.47 10.50 -26.57
N HIS A 219 0.18 9.20 -26.59
CA HIS A 219 -1.00 8.62 -25.91
C HIS A 219 -0.83 8.51 -24.40
N VAL A 220 0.39 8.61 -23.86
CA VAL A 220 0.65 8.55 -22.42
C VAL A 220 0.43 9.93 -21.80
N GLU A 221 -0.74 10.11 -21.19
CA GLU A 221 -1.14 11.35 -20.53
C GLU A 221 -0.57 11.50 -19.13
N SER A 222 -0.36 10.39 -18.42
CA SER A 222 0.04 10.40 -17.01
C SER A 222 1.08 9.34 -16.65
N ILE A 223 2.05 9.77 -15.85
CA ILE A 223 3.00 8.89 -15.17
C ILE A 223 2.69 8.96 -13.69
N ARG A 224 2.51 7.81 -13.07
CA ARG A 224 2.15 7.69 -11.66
C ARG A 224 3.24 6.96 -10.91
N ILE A 225 3.54 7.41 -9.69
CA ILE A 225 4.51 6.77 -8.81
C ILE A 225 3.82 6.41 -7.50
N GLY A 226 3.67 5.11 -7.23
CA GLY A 226 3.07 4.62 -5.99
C GLY A 226 4.10 4.43 -4.88
N SER A 227 4.10 5.32 -3.87
CA SER A 227 5.17 5.36 -2.87
C SER A 227 4.66 5.69 -1.46
N LYS A 228 5.31 5.09 -0.45
CA LYS A 228 5.15 5.45 0.97
C LYS A 228 6.38 6.23 1.49
N ALA A 229 7.34 6.57 0.63
CA ALA A 229 8.56 7.28 1.01
C ALA A 229 8.28 8.60 1.73
N LEU A 230 7.22 9.35 1.37
CA LEU A 230 6.85 10.56 2.11
C LEU A 230 6.57 10.29 3.60
N ALA A 231 5.97 9.15 3.94
CA ALA A 231 5.67 8.78 5.31
C ALA A 231 6.84 8.12 6.03
N TYR A 232 7.68 7.36 5.32
CA TYR A 232 8.71 6.50 5.92
C TYR A 232 10.16 6.97 5.74
N TRP A 233 10.42 7.85 4.78
CA TRP A 233 11.74 8.41 4.50
C TRP A 233 11.63 9.72 3.67
N PRO A 234 11.02 10.80 4.22
CA PRO A 234 10.86 12.07 3.51
C PRO A 234 12.20 12.71 3.10
N GLN A 235 13.31 12.32 3.73
CA GLN A 235 14.69 12.62 3.32
C GLN A 235 14.93 12.36 1.84
N ARG A 236 14.24 11.39 1.24
CA ARG A 236 14.30 11.06 -0.20
C ARG A 236 14.09 12.28 -1.11
N PHE A 237 13.34 13.28 -0.65
CA PHE A 237 13.01 14.49 -1.40
C PHE A 237 13.64 15.75 -0.80
N VAL A 238 14.43 15.63 0.26
CA VAL A 238 14.98 16.76 1.01
C VAL A 238 16.49 16.70 1.14
N THR A 239 17.04 15.60 1.66
CA THR A 239 18.44 15.50 2.09
C THR A 239 19.21 14.36 1.45
N ASP A 240 18.55 13.40 0.82
CA ASP A 240 19.24 12.33 0.09
C ASP A 240 20.09 12.92 -1.05
N PRO A 241 21.26 12.33 -1.38
CA PRO A 241 22.23 12.94 -2.31
C PRO A 241 21.68 13.28 -3.70
N ASP A 242 20.67 12.54 -4.17
CA ASP A 242 20.03 12.70 -5.47
C ASP A 242 18.59 13.28 -5.37
N ALA A 243 18.24 13.88 -4.23
CA ALA A 243 16.92 14.49 -4.03
C ALA A 243 16.64 15.58 -5.09
N ASP A 244 17.61 16.44 -5.36
CA ASP A 244 17.50 17.50 -6.36
C ASP A 244 17.35 16.95 -7.78
N ASP A 245 18.13 15.93 -8.15
CA ASP A 245 18.02 15.26 -9.46
C ASP A 245 16.65 14.62 -9.63
N THR A 246 16.14 13.99 -8.57
CA THR A 246 14.83 13.34 -8.58
C THR A 246 13.72 14.36 -8.82
N LEU A 247 13.79 15.53 -8.19
CA LEU A 247 12.84 16.61 -8.41
C LEU A 247 12.98 17.21 -9.81
N ARG A 248 14.20 17.34 -10.35
CA ARG A 248 14.41 17.73 -11.76
C ARG A 248 13.77 16.75 -12.73
N LEU A 249 13.86 15.44 -12.48
CA LEU A 249 13.14 14.44 -13.28
C LEU A 249 11.63 14.66 -13.21
N PHE A 250 11.09 15.02 -12.03
CA PHE A 250 9.66 15.32 -11.90
C PHE A 250 9.25 16.57 -12.69
N GLU A 251 10.07 17.62 -12.68
CA GLU A 251 9.89 18.82 -13.52
C GLU A 251 9.87 18.44 -15.00
N GLN A 252 10.82 17.61 -15.46
CA GLN A 252 10.87 17.15 -16.86
C GLN A 252 9.61 16.39 -17.29
N VAL A 253 9.02 15.56 -16.42
CA VAL A 253 7.75 14.90 -16.73
C VAL A 253 6.64 15.93 -16.94
N VAL A 254 6.54 16.92 -16.05
CA VAL A 254 5.52 17.97 -16.12
C VAL A 254 5.73 18.88 -17.33
N ASP A 255 6.96 19.30 -17.61
CA ASP A 255 7.32 20.15 -18.75
C ASP A 255 7.08 19.45 -20.09
N SER A 256 7.09 18.10 -20.11
CA SER A 256 6.67 17.33 -21.29
C SER A 256 5.16 17.41 -21.60
N GLY A 257 4.38 18.12 -20.78
CA GLY A 257 2.91 18.22 -20.88
C GLY A 257 2.14 17.10 -20.18
N ARG A 258 2.83 16.17 -19.51
CA ARG A 258 2.21 15.00 -18.84
C ARG A 258 1.87 15.30 -17.40
N ASN A 259 0.83 14.63 -16.89
CA ASN A 259 0.55 14.65 -15.45
C ASN A 259 1.49 13.68 -14.71
N LEU A 260 2.40 14.22 -13.88
CA LEU A 260 3.05 13.41 -12.86
C LEU A 260 2.16 13.32 -11.62
N ALA A 261 1.65 12.13 -11.32
CA ALA A 261 0.89 11.87 -10.10
C ALA A 261 1.72 11.08 -9.08
N PHE A 262 2.11 11.74 -7.99
CA PHE A 262 2.75 11.06 -6.86
C PHE A 262 1.65 10.48 -5.95
N MET A 263 1.48 9.15 -5.99
CA MET A 263 0.47 8.45 -5.20
C MET A 263 1.04 8.14 -3.80
N ALA A 264 0.94 9.11 -2.90
CA ALA A 264 1.45 9.05 -1.54
C ALA A 264 0.60 8.13 -0.64
N HIS A 265 1.26 7.35 0.23
CA HIS A 265 0.58 6.48 1.17
C HIS A 265 0.73 6.98 2.62
N PHE A 266 -0.36 7.47 3.22
CA PHE A 266 -0.41 7.88 4.62
C PHE A 266 -1.53 7.15 5.34
N SER A 267 -1.18 6.43 6.39
CA SER A 267 -2.05 5.52 7.13
C SER A 267 -2.49 6.11 8.47
N HIS A 268 -1.73 7.06 9.03
CA HIS A 268 -2.06 7.71 10.30
C HIS A 268 -1.61 9.18 10.29
N GLN A 269 -2.28 10.03 11.06
CA GLN A 269 -1.98 11.47 11.09
C GLN A 269 -0.56 11.78 11.56
N LYS A 270 -0.01 10.96 12.48
CA LYS A 270 1.37 11.08 12.99
C LYS A 270 2.43 11.10 11.87
N GLU A 271 2.19 10.40 10.76
CA GLU A 271 3.09 10.38 9.60
C GLU A 271 3.18 11.73 8.86
N LEU A 272 2.27 12.68 9.12
CA LEU A 272 2.19 14.00 8.48
C LEU A 272 2.74 15.13 9.36
N GLU A 273 3.10 14.85 10.61
CA GLU A 273 3.35 15.89 11.60
C GLU A 273 4.71 16.57 11.43
N SER A 274 5.73 15.80 11.02
CA SER A 274 7.12 16.26 10.98
C SER A 274 7.37 17.32 9.91
N ASP A 275 8.28 18.25 10.21
CA ASP A 275 8.62 19.36 9.32
C ASP A 275 9.28 18.90 8.02
N ILE A 276 10.05 17.81 8.06
CA ILE A 276 10.69 17.25 6.86
C ILE A 276 9.66 16.69 5.88
N VAL A 277 8.53 16.15 6.35
CA VAL A 277 7.42 15.73 5.47
C VAL A 277 6.76 16.94 4.83
N ARG A 278 6.57 18.03 5.59
CA ARG A 278 6.03 19.29 5.06
C ARG A 278 6.93 19.86 3.96
N GLU A 279 8.23 19.86 4.18
CA GLU A 279 9.20 20.31 3.19
C GLU A 279 9.24 19.40 1.96
N ALA A 280 9.27 18.08 2.15
CA ALA A 280 9.21 17.12 1.05
C ALA A 280 7.96 17.31 0.17
N VAL A 281 6.79 17.48 0.80
CA VAL A 281 5.53 17.76 0.09
C VAL A 281 5.59 19.08 -0.66
N ARG A 282 6.13 20.15 -0.04
CA ARG A 282 6.32 21.44 -0.70
C ARG A 282 7.22 21.30 -1.93
N ARG A 283 8.36 20.63 -1.79
CA ARG A 283 9.35 20.43 -2.87
C ARG A 283 8.78 19.63 -4.04
N ILE A 284 8.08 18.53 -3.79
CA ILE A 284 7.42 17.75 -4.86
C ILE A 284 6.37 18.60 -5.58
N ARG A 285 5.53 19.35 -4.84
CA ARG A 285 4.50 20.20 -5.46
C ARG A 285 5.11 21.34 -6.27
N SER A 286 6.26 21.87 -5.87
CA SER A 286 6.97 22.91 -6.61
C SER A 286 7.42 22.48 -8.01
N THR A 287 7.52 21.18 -8.29
CA THR A 287 7.82 20.67 -9.64
C THR A 287 6.60 20.67 -10.57
N GLY A 288 5.41 21.06 -10.08
CA GLY A 288 4.14 20.91 -10.77
C GLY A 288 3.50 19.52 -10.62
N ALA A 289 4.15 18.58 -9.93
CA ALA A 289 3.59 17.26 -9.67
C ALA A 289 2.36 17.34 -8.76
N VAL A 290 1.39 16.45 -9.00
CA VAL A 290 0.17 16.34 -8.18
C VAL A 290 0.29 15.19 -7.20
N ILE A 291 0.24 15.50 -5.91
CA ILE A 291 0.27 14.46 -4.86
C ILE A 291 -1.16 14.01 -4.56
N ARG A 292 -1.43 12.72 -4.73
CA ARG A 292 -2.70 12.07 -4.41
C ARG A 292 -2.49 11.07 -3.27
N THR A 293 -3.34 11.07 -2.25
CA THR A 293 -3.14 10.24 -1.05
C THR A 293 -4.07 9.03 -1.01
N GLN A 294 -3.55 7.93 -0.51
CA GLN A 294 -4.29 6.68 -0.37
C GLN A 294 -3.85 5.90 0.87
N ALA A 295 -4.77 5.18 1.49
CA ALA A 295 -4.46 4.16 2.50
C ALA A 295 -5.64 3.19 2.67
N PRO A 296 -5.39 1.98 3.17
CA PRO A 296 -6.45 1.12 3.66
C PRO A 296 -6.92 1.58 5.05
N LEU A 297 -8.18 1.26 5.35
CA LEU A 297 -8.74 1.20 6.69
C LEU A 297 -8.15 -0.02 7.39
N ILE A 298 -7.57 0.18 8.57
CA ILE A 298 -6.80 -0.81 9.31
C ILE A 298 -7.22 -0.76 10.77
N ARG A 299 -7.73 -1.89 11.26
CA ARG A 299 -8.14 -2.08 12.65
C ARG A 299 -7.01 -1.72 13.60
N THR A 300 -7.33 -1.07 14.73
CA THR A 300 -6.40 -0.60 15.78
C THR A 300 -5.39 0.48 15.36
N ILE A 301 -5.42 0.95 14.11
CA ILE A 301 -4.50 1.97 13.60
C ILE A 301 -5.25 3.21 13.17
N ASN A 302 -6.22 3.06 12.27
CA ASN A 302 -6.98 4.18 11.72
C ASN A 302 -8.46 3.84 11.54
N ASP A 303 -8.99 2.90 12.32
CA ASP A 303 -10.39 2.48 12.35
C ASP A 303 -11.32 3.46 13.10
N ASP A 304 -11.06 4.75 12.92
CA ASP A 304 -11.74 5.85 13.57
C ASP A 304 -12.03 7.00 12.58
N ALA A 305 -13.24 7.56 12.66
CA ALA A 305 -13.68 8.58 11.72
C ALA A 305 -12.94 9.92 11.90
N ASP A 306 -12.61 10.28 13.13
CA ASP A 306 -11.93 11.54 13.44
C ASP A 306 -10.47 11.48 12.95
N GLN A 307 -9.83 10.32 13.05
CA GLN A 307 -8.50 10.07 12.45
C GLN A 307 -8.50 10.31 10.93
N TRP A 308 -9.45 9.73 10.20
CA TRP A 308 -9.55 9.94 8.75
C TRP A 308 -9.86 11.39 8.39
N ALA A 309 -10.79 12.02 9.10
CA ALA A 309 -11.15 13.41 8.86
C ALA A 309 -9.98 14.37 9.16
N GLY A 310 -9.24 14.14 10.26
CA GLY A 310 -8.03 14.89 10.61
C GLY A 310 -6.91 14.71 9.58
N MET A 311 -6.68 13.48 9.14
CA MET A 311 -5.71 13.15 8.11
C MET A 311 -6.05 13.81 6.77
N TRP A 312 -7.28 13.73 6.27
CA TRP A 312 -7.68 14.38 5.01
C TRP A 312 -7.58 15.90 5.07
N ARG A 313 -7.99 16.54 6.18
CA ARG A 313 -7.84 17.99 6.35
C ARG A 313 -6.38 18.41 6.33
N THR A 314 -5.49 17.64 6.96
CA THR A 314 -4.06 17.91 6.99
C THR A 314 -3.46 17.74 5.60
N GLN A 315 -3.79 16.65 4.91
CA GLN A 315 -3.36 16.41 3.53
C GLN A 315 -3.78 17.54 2.59
N HIS A 316 -5.05 17.96 2.69
CA HIS A 316 -5.58 19.07 1.92
C HIS A 316 -4.85 20.39 2.22
N ARG A 317 -4.60 20.71 3.50
CA ARG A 317 -3.85 21.92 3.90
C ARG A 317 -2.44 21.94 3.31
N MET A 318 -1.81 20.79 3.15
CA MET A 318 -0.48 20.65 2.53
C MET A 318 -0.55 20.67 0.99
N GLY A 319 -1.75 20.79 0.41
CA GLY A 319 -1.99 20.82 -1.03
C GLY A 319 -1.96 19.46 -1.71
N MET A 320 -2.14 18.38 -0.95
CA MET A 320 -2.35 17.03 -1.46
C MET A 320 -3.85 16.76 -1.68
N ILE A 321 -4.16 15.78 -2.53
CA ILE A 321 -5.54 15.42 -2.90
C ILE A 321 -5.90 14.05 -2.29
N PRO A 322 -6.80 13.98 -1.29
CA PRO A 322 -7.40 12.72 -0.84
C PRO A 322 -7.99 11.94 -2.01
N TYR A 323 -7.52 10.71 -2.25
CA TYR A 323 -7.87 9.93 -3.43
C TYR A 323 -8.59 8.62 -3.13
N TYR A 324 -8.01 7.72 -2.33
CA TYR A 324 -8.67 6.46 -1.96
C TYR A 324 -8.59 6.17 -0.47
N MET A 325 -9.72 5.75 0.09
CA MET A 325 -9.79 4.95 1.29
C MET A 325 -10.13 3.52 0.87
N PHE A 326 -9.17 2.62 1.03
CA PHE A 326 -9.33 1.22 0.67
C PHE A 326 -9.83 0.40 1.86
N ILE A 327 -10.50 -0.70 1.57
CA ILE A 327 -10.66 -1.80 2.52
C ILE A 327 -9.40 -2.67 2.42
N GLU A 328 -8.95 -3.16 3.58
CA GLU A 328 -7.78 -4.05 3.68
C GLU A 328 -8.01 -5.33 2.87
N ARG A 329 -6.96 -5.82 2.20
CA ARG A 329 -7.07 -6.92 1.23
C ARG A 329 -7.07 -8.26 1.95
N ASP A 330 -7.63 -9.26 1.30
CA ASP A 330 -7.68 -10.67 1.71
C ASP A 330 -6.31 -11.37 1.71
N THR A 331 -5.30 -10.88 2.42
CA THR A 331 -3.94 -11.46 2.43
C THR A 331 -3.16 -11.16 3.69
N GLY A 332 -2.15 -11.98 3.97
CA GLY A 332 -1.29 -11.79 5.12
C GLY A 332 -2.12 -11.92 6.41
N PRO A 333 -1.85 -11.10 7.43
CA PRO A 333 -2.58 -11.10 8.69
C PRO A 333 -3.94 -10.37 8.57
N GLN A 334 -4.77 -10.73 7.58
CA GLN A 334 -6.05 -10.06 7.29
C GLN A 334 -6.97 -10.02 8.52
N GLU A 335 -7.13 -11.14 9.22
CA GLU A 335 -7.99 -11.22 10.42
C GLU A 335 -7.57 -10.22 11.51
N TYR A 336 -6.28 -9.89 11.56
CA TYR A 336 -5.75 -8.93 12.51
C TYR A 336 -6.07 -7.47 12.12
N PHE A 337 -6.20 -7.16 10.83
CA PHE A 337 -6.36 -5.80 10.33
C PHE A 337 -7.75 -5.47 9.77
N SER A 338 -8.58 -6.47 9.49
CA SER A 338 -9.86 -6.28 8.82
C SER A 338 -10.86 -5.55 9.71
N VAL A 339 -11.73 -4.77 9.05
CA VAL A 339 -12.87 -4.08 9.66
C VAL A 339 -14.10 -4.50 8.86
N PRO A 340 -15.21 -4.93 9.51
CA PRO A 340 -16.42 -5.31 8.80
C PRO A 340 -16.90 -4.22 7.83
N LEU A 341 -17.42 -4.61 6.67
CA LEU A 341 -17.81 -3.68 5.59
C LEU A 341 -18.83 -2.65 6.05
N ALA A 342 -19.78 -3.06 6.89
CA ALA A 342 -20.76 -2.14 7.49
C ALA A 342 -20.08 -1.07 8.34
N ARG A 343 -19.12 -1.48 9.19
CA ARG A 343 -18.35 -0.56 10.04
C ARG A 343 -17.41 0.32 9.22
N ALA A 344 -16.77 -0.22 8.18
CA ALA A 344 -15.92 0.54 7.27
C ALA A 344 -16.71 1.66 6.57
N TRP A 345 -17.95 1.36 6.14
CA TRP A 345 -18.85 2.35 5.58
C TRP A 345 -19.26 3.43 6.58
N GLU A 346 -19.59 3.06 7.83
CA GLU A 346 -19.90 4.03 8.89
C GLU A 346 -18.73 4.99 9.15
N ILE A 347 -17.52 4.46 9.30
CA ILE A 347 -16.30 5.26 9.52
C ILE A 347 -16.08 6.22 8.36
N PHE A 348 -16.19 5.73 7.11
CA PHE A 348 -16.03 6.59 5.93
C PHE A 348 -17.10 7.69 5.90
N ARG A 349 -18.38 7.34 6.09
CA ARG A 349 -19.51 8.29 6.12
C ARG A 349 -19.27 9.38 7.15
N ASP A 350 -18.89 9.00 8.37
CA ASP A 350 -18.68 9.93 9.46
C ASP A 350 -17.49 10.85 9.20
N ALA A 351 -16.37 10.31 8.74
CA ALA A 351 -15.22 11.13 8.36
C ALA A 351 -15.59 12.12 7.22
N PHE A 352 -16.33 11.64 6.22
CA PHE A 352 -16.73 12.41 5.04
C PHE A 352 -17.69 13.56 5.39
N ALA A 353 -18.58 13.35 6.36
CA ALA A 353 -19.50 14.37 6.87
C ALA A 353 -18.76 15.53 7.55
N GLN A 354 -17.63 15.25 8.19
CA GLN A 354 -16.88 16.23 8.96
C GLN A 354 -15.96 17.14 8.11
N VAL A 355 -15.69 16.81 6.85
CA VAL A 355 -14.73 17.54 6.00
C VAL A 355 -15.41 18.38 4.92
N SER A 356 -14.69 19.39 4.40
CA SER A 356 -15.18 20.25 3.32
C SER A 356 -15.22 19.52 1.98
N GLY A 357 -15.94 20.08 1.00
CA GLY A 357 -16.02 19.54 -0.37
C GLY A 357 -14.66 19.30 -1.03
N LEU A 358 -13.63 20.07 -0.67
CA LEU A 358 -12.28 19.90 -1.21
C LEU A 358 -11.59 18.60 -0.73
N CYS A 359 -11.93 18.11 0.46
CA CYS A 359 -11.44 16.83 0.96
C CYS A 359 -12.26 15.64 0.43
N ARG A 360 -13.50 15.90 -0.02
CA ARG A 360 -14.46 14.91 -0.51
C ARG A 360 -14.14 14.38 -1.93
N THR A 361 -12.93 14.63 -2.42
CA THR A 361 -12.39 13.99 -3.63
C THR A 361 -12.02 12.52 -3.40
N VAL A 362 -11.91 12.11 -2.13
CA VAL A 362 -11.65 10.73 -1.73
C VAL A 362 -12.77 9.80 -2.18
N ARG A 363 -12.37 8.61 -2.64
CA ARG A 363 -13.27 7.53 -3.04
C ARG A 363 -13.13 6.40 -2.03
N GLY A 364 -14.25 5.93 -1.49
CA GLY A 364 -14.22 4.82 -0.54
C GLY A 364 -15.52 4.66 0.25
N PRO A 365 -15.54 3.71 1.19
CA PRO A 365 -14.51 2.68 1.34
C PRO A 365 -14.58 1.73 0.13
N SER A 366 -13.43 1.27 -0.37
CA SER A 366 -13.39 0.49 -1.61
C SER A 366 -12.44 -0.71 -1.55
N MET A 367 -12.92 -1.85 -2.05
CA MET A 367 -12.14 -3.07 -2.19
C MET A 367 -11.49 -3.08 -3.58
N SER A 368 -10.20 -3.40 -3.66
CA SER A 368 -9.52 -3.64 -4.94
C SER A 368 -9.48 -5.15 -5.24
N ALA A 369 -10.64 -5.73 -5.47
CA ALA A 369 -10.82 -7.17 -5.62
C ALA A 369 -10.55 -7.69 -7.05
N THR A 370 -10.67 -8.99 -7.25
CA THR A 370 -10.56 -9.67 -8.57
C THR A 370 -11.41 -9.01 -9.66
N PRO A 371 -12.72 -8.75 -9.50
CA PRO A 371 -13.54 -8.15 -10.55
C PRO A 371 -13.16 -6.69 -10.87
N GLY A 372 -12.56 -5.98 -9.92
CA GLY A 372 -12.28 -4.56 -10.06
C GLY A 372 -12.23 -3.84 -8.72
N LYS A 373 -12.45 -2.53 -8.76
CA LYS A 373 -12.62 -1.71 -7.55
C LYS A 373 -14.10 -1.63 -7.20
N VAL A 374 -14.50 -2.24 -6.09
CA VAL A 374 -15.87 -2.24 -5.59
C VAL A 374 -15.98 -1.20 -4.47
N ALA A 375 -16.87 -0.22 -4.59
CA ALA A 375 -17.18 0.71 -3.51
C ALA A 375 -18.38 0.21 -2.71
N VAL A 376 -18.34 0.43 -1.39
CA VAL A 376 -19.53 0.31 -0.53
C VAL A 376 -20.14 1.70 -0.41
N ASP A 377 -21.24 1.94 -1.13
CA ASP A 377 -21.89 3.25 -1.11
C ASP A 377 -22.84 3.40 0.09
N GLY A 378 -23.39 2.29 0.60
CA GLY A 378 -24.43 2.34 1.62
C GLY A 378 -24.72 1.02 2.31
N VAL A 379 -25.19 1.10 3.55
CA VAL A 379 -26.07 0.10 4.17
C VAL A 379 -27.47 0.67 4.14
N VAL A 380 -28.38 0.07 3.36
CA VAL A 380 -29.70 0.64 3.07
C VAL A 380 -30.81 -0.36 3.37
N GLN A 381 -32.00 0.17 3.64
CA GLN A 381 -33.22 -0.59 3.82
C GLN A 381 -34.03 -0.53 2.51
N ILE A 382 -34.28 -1.67 1.88
CA ILE A 382 -35.10 -1.78 0.67
C ILE A 382 -36.26 -2.74 0.97
N GLY A 383 -37.47 -2.19 1.09
CA GLY A 383 -38.60 -2.93 1.66
C GLY A 383 -38.29 -3.37 3.10
N GLU A 384 -38.43 -4.66 3.36
CA GLU A 384 -38.15 -5.26 4.67
C GLU A 384 -36.69 -5.76 4.80
N GLU A 385 -35.89 -5.69 3.73
CA GLU A 385 -34.51 -6.19 3.73
C GLU A 385 -33.48 -5.07 3.96
N LYS A 386 -32.55 -5.33 4.89
CA LYS A 386 -31.31 -4.56 5.04
C LYS A 386 -30.27 -5.14 4.07
N VAL A 387 -29.66 -4.29 3.25
CA VAL A 387 -28.71 -4.68 2.21
C VAL A 387 -27.52 -3.73 2.12
N PHE A 388 -26.42 -4.21 1.53
CA PHE A 388 -25.34 -3.35 1.05
C PHE A 388 -25.67 -2.82 -0.34
N ALA A 389 -25.50 -1.51 -0.55
CA ALA A 389 -25.47 -0.88 -1.85
C ALA A 389 -24.02 -0.72 -2.31
N LEU A 390 -23.71 -1.25 -3.49
CA LEU A 390 -22.35 -1.37 -4.01
C LEU A 390 -22.30 -0.85 -5.45
N ARG A 391 -21.12 -0.45 -5.91
CA ARG A 391 -20.86 -0.18 -7.34
C ARG A 391 -19.42 -0.45 -7.72
N MET A 392 -19.21 -0.73 -9.01
CA MET A 392 -17.87 -0.82 -9.58
C MET A 392 -17.33 0.59 -9.85
N LEU A 393 -16.26 1.00 -9.16
CA LEU A 393 -15.49 2.21 -9.47
C LEU A 393 -14.60 2.02 -10.71
N GLN A 394 -14.20 0.78 -10.95
CA GLN A 394 -13.37 0.38 -12.08
C GLN A 394 -13.52 -1.14 -12.24
N ALA A 395 -13.64 -1.64 -13.46
CA ALA A 395 -13.81 -3.06 -13.76
C ALA A 395 -13.08 -3.41 -15.06
N ARG A 396 -12.86 -4.71 -15.31
CA ARG A 396 -12.31 -5.20 -16.58
C ARG A 396 -13.27 -4.94 -17.73
N ASP A 397 -14.54 -5.24 -17.48
CA ASP A 397 -15.65 -4.84 -18.34
C ASP A 397 -16.06 -3.41 -17.97
N PRO A 398 -15.88 -2.41 -18.85
CA PRO A 398 -16.28 -1.04 -18.57
C PRO A 398 -17.81 -0.87 -18.49
N GLU A 399 -18.61 -1.79 -19.05
CA GLU A 399 -20.09 -1.66 -19.08
C GLU A 399 -20.71 -1.73 -17.69
N ILE A 400 -20.07 -2.42 -16.73
CA ILE A 400 -20.57 -2.54 -15.35
C ILE A 400 -20.13 -1.40 -14.43
N VAL A 401 -19.28 -0.47 -14.91
CA VAL A 401 -18.76 0.64 -14.10
C VAL A 401 -19.88 1.63 -13.76
N GLY A 402 -19.99 1.97 -12.47
CA GLY A 402 -20.99 2.92 -11.97
C GLY A 402 -22.41 2.35 -11.85
N ILE A 403 -22.67 1.13 -12.31
CA ILE A 403 -23.97 0.47 -12.16
C ILE A 403 -24.11 -0.02 -10.71
N PRO A 404 -25.14 0.43 -9.96
CA PRO A 404 -25.39 -0.05 -8.61
C PRO A 404 -25.83 -1.52 -8.59
N PHE A 405 -25.39 -2.27 -7.60
CA PHE A 405 -25.86 -3.61 -7.29
C PHE A 405 -25.96 -3.82 -5.78
N TYR A 406 -26.70 -4.85 -5.36
CA TYR A 406 -27.05 -5.05 -3.96
C TYR A 406 -26.62 -6.43 -3.46
N ALA A 407 -26.03 -6.45 -2.26
CA ALA A 407 -25.70 -7.67 -1.55
C ALA A 407 -26.51 -7.79 -0.26
N LYS A 408 -26.84 -9.01 0.15
CA LYS A 408 -27.47 -9.29 1.45
C LYS A 408 -26.59 -8.71 2.56
N PHE A 409 -27.21 -8.10 3.55
CA PHE A 409 -26.46 -7.61 4.71
C PHE A 409 -25.90 -8.79 5.51
N ASP A 410 -24.62 -8.69 5.81
CA ASP A 410 -23.89 -9.57 6.72
C ASP A 410 -23.01 -8.66 7.58
N GLU A 411 -23.19 -8.73 8.90
CA GLU A 411 -22.46 -7.91 9.85
C GLU A 411 -20.99 -8.29 9.97
N ASN A 412 -20.63 -9.51 9.54
CA ASN A 412 -19.28 -10.06 9.65
C ASN A 412 -18.53 -10.05 8.31
N ALA A 413 -19.19 -9.69 7.19
CA ALA A 413 -18.51 -9.59 5.90
C ALA A 413 -17.39 -8.54 5.96
N VAL A 414 -16.18 -8.93 5.57
CA VAL A 414 -14.99 -8.07 5.53
C VAL A 414 -14.47 -7.89 4.10
N TRP A 415 -14.87 -8.77 3.18
CA TRP A 415 -14.44 -8.75 1.79
C TRP A 415 -15.57 -9.08 0.81
N VAL A 416 -15.31 -8.93 -0.50
CA VAL A 416 -16.33 -9.12 -1.53
C VAL A 416 -16.80 -10.58 -1.63
N ASP A 417 -15.93 -11.52 -1.29
CA ASP A 417 -16.21 -12.96 -1.40
C ASP A 417 -17.16 -13.46 -0.30
N ASP A 418 -17.32 -12.69 0.78
CA ASP A 418 -18.30 -12.95 1.86
C ASP A 418 -19.73 -12.58 1.44
N LEU A 419 -19.87 -11.75 0.39
CA LEU A 419 -21.14 -11.16 -0.01
C LEU A 419 -21.96 -12.09 -0.90
N LYS A 420 -23.29 -12.01 -0.76
CA LYS A 420 -24.25 -12.74 -1.61
C LYS A 420 -25.22 -11.76 -2.27
N PRO A 421 -25.62 -11.96 -3.54
CA PRO A 421 -26.62 -11.11 -4.19
C PRO A 421 -27.93 -11.03 -3.38
N ALA A 422 -28.50 -9.83 -3.27
CA ALA A 422 -29.78 -9.62 -2.57
C ALA A 422 -30.99 -9.90 -3.48
N PHE A 423 -31.01 -9.27 -4.66
CA PHE A 423 -32.18 -9.22 -5.56
C PHE A 423 -31.90 -9.79 -6.95
N ALA A 424 -30.85 -10.60 -7.09
CA ALA A 424 -30.43 -11.22 -8.35
C ALA A 424 -29.83 -12.60 -8.06
N ASP A 425 -29.70 -13.44 -9.08
CA ASP A 425 -29.05 -14.75 -8.94
C ASP A 425 -27.51 -14.64 -8.87
N ARG A 426 -26.94 -13.55 -9.41
CA ARG A 426 -25.51 -13.30 -9.49
C ARG A 426 -25.17 -11.80 -9.45
N PHE A 427 -23.94 -11.48 -9.07
CA PHE A 427 -23.41 -10.12 -9.19
C PHE A 427 -23.12 -9.76 -10.65
N PRO A 428 -23.05 -8.46 -11.00
CA PRO A 428 -22.78 -8.02 -12.38
C PRO A 428 -21.42 -8.48 -12.94
N PHE A 429 -20.47 -8.84 -12.08
CA PHE A 429 -19.14 -9.27 -12.47
C PHE A 429 -18.96 -10.80 -12.53
N GLN A 430 -20.04 -11.57 -12.40
CA GLN A 430 -20.05 -13.04 -12.37
C GLN A 430 -20.54 -13.69 -13.66
#